data_AF-A0A5C2HNU3-F1
#
_entry.id   AF-A0A5C2HNU3-F1
#
_cell.length_a   1.000
_cell.length_b   1.000
_cell.length_c   1.000
_cell.angle_alpha   90.00
_cell.angle_beta   90.00
_cell.angle_gamma   90.00
#
_symmetry.space_group_name_H-M   'P 1'
#
loop_
_entity.id
_entity.type
_entity.pdbx_description
1 polymer ?
#
loop_
_entity_poly.entity_id
_entity_poly.type
_entity_poly.pdbx_seq_one_letter_code
_entity_poly.pdbx_strand_id
1 'polypeptide(L)'
;MSEASVTESVANPKQKPRRSRIDIAQLLEQYEQMTQELSEADIAQHLDIPRTTLRHWRQRKESLPCSPVVADFFEHPDGIAFLHRLIITLHLCAELSTAWSAGRDANDSAQWTGYFVANSLGSQQAVAQPIEQKILSYGAEQREQAVAHRSQTPVKPISLI
;
A
#
# COMPACT_ATOMS: atom_id res chain seq x y z
N MET A 1 31.92 0.20 34.08
CA MET A 1 30.81 -0.55 33.45
C MET A 1 30.16 0.39 32.45
N SER A 2 30.08 -0.07 31.20
CA SER A 2 29.95 0.72 29.99
C SER A 2 28.59 1.42 29.84
N GLU A 3 28.64 2.70 29.50
CA GLU A 3 27.55 3.45 28.89
C GLU A 3 27.18 2.82 27.54
N ALA A 4 25.88 2.64 27.29
CA ALA A 4 25.35 2.34 25.97
C ALA A 4 24.40 3.48 25.59
N SER A 5 24.96 4.37 24.77
CA SER A 5 24.33 5.51 24.13
C SER A 5 23.08 5.09 23.36
N VAL A 6 21.95 5.68 23.71
CA VAL A 6 20.73 5.67 22.91
C VAL A 6 21.00 6.52 21.67
N THR A 7 21.27 5.87 20.55
CA THR A 7 21.40 6.57 19.27
C THR A 7 20.01 6.96 18.77
N GLU A 8 19.55 8.13 19.19
CA GLU A 8 18.50 8.88 18.50
C GLU A 8 18.92 9.12 17.05
N SER A 9 18.18 8.51 16.13
CA SER A 9 18.34 8.71 14.69
C SER A 9 17.90 10.14 14.34
N VAL A 10 18.86 11.05 14.23
CA VAL A 10 18.65 12.43 13.80
C VAL A 10 18.23 12.43 12.33
N ALA A 11 16.95 12.70 12.08
CA ALA A 11 16.42 12.89 10.73
C ALA A 11 17.08 14.12 10.06
N ASN A 12 17.71 13.90 8.90
CA ASN A 12 18.44 14.91 8.13
C ASN A 12 17.47 15.83 7.33
N PRO A 13 17.44 17.15 7.57
CA PRO A 13 16.42 18.07 7.02
C PRO A 13 16.57 18.44 5.53
N LYS A 14 17.42 17.76 4.76
CA LYS A 14 17.70 18.06 3.34
C LYS A 14 17.10 17.08 2.33
N GLN A 15 16.30 16.11 2.77
CA GLN A 15 15.73 15.13 1.84
C GLN A 15 14.44 15.68 1.24
N LYS A 16 14.45 15.96 -0.07
CA LYS A 16 13.22 16.20 -0.84
C LYS A 16 12.25 15.04 -0.56
N PRO A 17 10.96 15.31 -0.32
CA PRO A 17 9.99 14.26 -0.01
C PRO A 17 10.01 13.20 -1.12
N ARG A 18 10.08 11.93 -0.71
CA ARG A 18 10.06 10.81 -1.65
C ARG A 18 8.69 10.79 -2.33
N ARG A 19 8.68 10.93 -3.66
CA ARG A 19 7.47 10.78 -4.49
C ARG A 19 6.88 9.38 -4.31
N SER A 20 5.56 9.28 -4.26
CA SER A 20 4.90 7.99 -4.16
C SER A 20 5.00 7.22 -5.49
N ARG A 21 4.78 5.90 -5.46
CA ARG A 21 4.79 5.08 -6.69
C ARG A 21 3.72 5.51 -7.69
N ILE A 22 2.55 5.93 -7.20
CA ILE A 22 1.48 6.39 -8.08
C ILE A 22 1.81 7.72 -8.75
N ASP A 23 2.47 8.65 -8.04
CA ASP A 23 2.95 9.91 -8.64
C ASP A 23 3.97 9.62 -9.74
N ILE A 24 4.87 8.66 -9.51
CA ILE A 24 5.88 8.25 -10.50
C ILE A 24 5.20 7.67 -11.75
N ALA A 25 4.20 6.79 -11.57
CA ALA A 25 3.47 6.20 -12.69
C ALA A 25 2.73 7.25 -13.53
N GLN A 26 2.07 8.22 -12.88
CA GLN A 26 1.40 9.32 -13.58
C GLN A 26 2.38 10.16 -14.41
N LEU A 27 3.57 10.43 -13.87
CA LEU A 27 4.61 11.18 -14.58
C LEU A 27 5.20 10.38 -15.75
N LEU A 28 5.34 9.06 -15.61
CA LEU A 28 5.79 8.18 -16.68
C LEU A 28 4.74 8.07 -17.80
N GLU A 29 3.46 8.02 -17.45
CA GLU A 29 2.36 8.04 -18.43
C GLU A 29 2.34 9.35 -19.23
N GLN A 30 2.45 10.50 -18.53
CA GLN A 30 2.57 11.81 -19.19
C GLN A 30 3.81 11.88 -20.08
N TYR A 31 4.94 11.34 -19.62
CA TYR A 31 6.16 11.25 -20.43
C TYR A 31 5.92 10.44 -21.72
N GLU A 32 5.32 9.25 -21.61
CA GLU A 32 5.03 8.38 -22.76
C GLU A 32 4.16 9.10 -23.81
N GLN A 33 3.16 9.87 -23.37
CA GLN A 33 2.30 10.68 -24.24
C GLN A 33 3.07 11.82 -24.96
N MET A 34 4.02 12.47 -24.28
CA MET A 34 4.78 13.61 -24.81
C MET A 34 5.98 13.20 -25.68
N THR A 35 6.41 11.93 -25.63
CA THR A 35 7.58 11.45 -26.39
C THR A 35 7.45 11.57 -27.91
N GLN A 36 6.23 11.69 -28.43
CA GLN A 36 5.98 11.87 -29.86
C GLN A 36 6.29 13.28 -30.37
N GLU A 37 6.31 14.28 -29.47
CA GLU A 37 6.36 15.69 -29.83
C GLU A 37 7.59 16.42 -29.31
N LEU A 38 8.17 15.96 -28.19
CA LEU A 38 9.22 16.67 -27.46
C LEU A 38 10.46 15.81 -27.22
N SER A 39 11.61 16.46 -27.08
CA SER A 39 12.83 15.76 -26.67
C SER A 39 12.77 15.37 -25.21
N GLU A 40 13.52 14.33 -24.81
CA GLU A 40 13.61 13.89 -23.41
C GLU A 40 14.02 15.03 -22.45
N ALA A 41 14.83 15.98 -22.93
CA ALA A 41 15.25 17.13 -22.13
C ALA A 41 14.10 18.11 -21.89
N ASP A 42 13.30 18.38 -22.92
CA ASP A 42 12.17 19.30 -22.86
C ASP A 42 11.04 18.72 -22.01
N ILE A 43 10.77 17.41 -22.13
CA ILE A 43 9.77 16.72 -21.30
C ILE A 43 10.19 16.72 -19.83
N ALA A 44 11.47 16.44 -19.53
CA ALA A 44 11.97 16.48 -18.15
C ALA A 44 11.85 17.87 -17.53
N GLN A 45 12.07 18.93 -18.32
CA GLN A 45 11.84 20.31 -17.89
C GLN A 45 10.34 20.59 -17.70
N HIS A 46 9.48 20.13 -18.62
CA HIS A 46 8.03 20.31 -18.54
C HIS A 46 7.41 19.62 -17.31
N LEU A 47 7.90 18.43 -16.96
CA LEU A 47 7.43 17.67 -15.81
C LEU A 47 8.07 18.09 -14.47
N ASP A 48 9.01 19.04 -14.48
CA ASP A 48 9.82 19.44 -13.31
C ASP A 48 10.53 18.25 -12.63
N ILE A 49 11.23 17.44 -13.44
CA ILE A 49 11.96 16.26 -13.00
C ILE A 49 13.38 16.28 -13.56
N PRO A 50 14.42 16.02 -12.74
CA PRO A 50 15.76 15.80 -13.27
C PRO A 50 15.78 14.65 -14.28
N ARG A 51 16.40 14.86 -15.44
CA ARG A 51 16.54 13.83 -16.50
C ARG A 51 17.10 12.51 -15.99
N THR A 52 18.06 12.56 -15.06
CA THR A 52 18.65 11.37 -14.44
C THR A 52 17.64 10.58 -13.61
N THR A 53 16.73 11.26 -12.92
CA THR A 53 15.64 10.63 -12.16
C THR A 53 14.64 9.96 -13.09
N LEU A 54 14.24 10.64 -14.17
CA LEU A 54 13.34 10.09 -15.18
C LEU A 54 13.93 8.84 -15.85
N ARG A 55 15.21 8.89 -16.26
CA ARG A 55 15.94 7.74 -16.81
C ARG A 55 16.01 6.58 -15.84
N HIS A 56 16.31 6.87 -14.57
CA HIS A 56 16.35 5.84 -13.53
C HIS A 56 15.00 5.14 -13.35
N TRP A 57 13.88 5.86 -13.39
CA TRP A 57 12.55 5.26 -13.30
C TRP A 57 12.20 4.40 -14.52
N ARG A 58 12.54 4.86 -15.74
CA ARG A 58 12.37 4.07 -16.95
C ARG A 58 13.20 2.79 -16.95
N GLN A 59 14.48 2.91 -16.61
CA GLN A 59 15.38 1.76 -16.52
C GLN A 59 14.89 0.75 -15.48
N ARG A 60 14.34 1.22 -14.35
CA ARG A 60 13.72 0.35 -13.36
C ARG A 60 12.56 -0.45 -13.97
N LYS A 61 11.61 0.22 -14.65
CA LYS A 61 10.47 -0.43 -15.33
C LYS A 61 10.93 -1.50 -16.32
N GLU A 62 11.95 -1.18 -17.12
CA GLU A 62 12.55 -2.10 -18.11
C GLU A 62 13.31 -3.28 -17.45
N SER A 63 13.82 -3.11 -16.23
CA SER A 63 14.57 -4.15 -15.50
C SER A 63 13.72 -5.14 -14.71
N LEU A 64 12.39 -4.98 -14.70
CA LEU A 64 11.50 -5.84 -13.95
C LEU A 64 11.55 -7.29 -14.47
N PRO A 65 11.65 -8.31 -13.60
CA PRO A 65 11.73 -9.71 -14.01
C PRO A 65 10.35 -10.28 -14.39
N CYS A 66 9.65 -9.64 -15.32
CA CYS A 66 8.34 -10.04 -15.83
C CYS A 66 8.19 -9.65 -17.30
N SER A 67 7.09 -10.04 -17.95
CA SER A 67 6.87 -9.65 -19.34
C SER A 67 6.64 -8.13 -19.44
N PRO A 68 7.03 -7.48 -20.56
CA PRO A 68 6.84 -6.04 -20.75
C PRO A 68 5.39 -5.60 -20.57
N VAL A 69 4.44 -6.39 -21.07
CA VAL A 69 3.00 -6.13 -20.92
C VAL A 69 2.56 -6.08 -19.45
N VAL A 70 3.10 -6.97 -18.62
CA VAL A 70 2.79 -7.02 -17.18
C VAL A 70 3.47 -5.86 -16.44
N ALA A 71 4.71 -5.54 -16.79
CA ALA A 71 5.43 -4.38 -16.26
C ALA A 71 4.70 -3.07 -16.61
N ASP A 72 4.27 -2.91 -17.86
CA ASP A 72 3.51 -1.75 -18.33
C ASP A 72 2.22 -1.58 -17.56
N PHE A 73 1.46 -2.66 -17.37
CA PHE A 73 0.22 -2.60 -16.59
C PHE A 73 0.48 -2.20 -15.13
N PHE A 74 1.40 -2.87 -14.43
CA PHE A 74 1.62 -2.62 -13.00
C PHE A 74 2.41 -1.35 -12.67
N GLU A 75 3.11 -0.76 -13.64
CA GLU A 75 3.72 0.57 -13.52
C GLU A 75 2.80 1.69 -14.07
N HIS A 76 1.60 1.36 -14.58
CA HIS A 76 0.53 2.31 -14.91
C HIS A 76 -0.26 2.71 -13.65
N PRO A 77 -0.82 3.93 -13.54
CA PRO A 77 -1.59 4.35 -12.38
C PRO A 77 -2.72 3.38 -12.00
N ASP A 78 -3.44 2.86 -12.99
CA ASP A 78 -4.51 1.87 -12.78
C ASP A 78 -4.00 0.54 -12.21
N GLY A 79 -2.85 0.05 -12.69
CA GLY A 79 -2.26 -1.18 -12.17
C GLY A 79 -1.74 -1.01 -10.74
N ILE A 80 -1.19 0.15 -10.41
CA ILE A 80 -0.81 0.48 -9.02
C ILE A 80 -2.05 0.56 -8.13
N ALA A 81 -3.13 1.21 -8.58
CA ALA A 81 -4.38 1.27 -7.83
C ALA A 81 -4.98 -0.13 -7.62
N PHE A 82 -4.90 -1.00 -8.63
CA PHE A 82 -5.28 -2.39 -8.52
C PHE A 82 -4.42 -3.15 -7.50
N LEU A 83 -3.09 -3.00 -7.53
CA LEU A 83 -2.18 -3.62 -6.56
C LEU A 83 -2.47 -3.17 -5.13
N HIS A 84 -2.74 -1.89 -4.90
CA HIS A 84 -3.12 -1.39 -3.58
C HIS A 84 -4.42 -2.05 -3.09
N ARG A 85 -5.46 -2.15 -3.94
CA ARG A 85 -6.71 -2.83 -3.59
C ARG A 85 -6.51 -4.32 -3.31
N LEU A 86 -5.68 -4.99 -4.12
CA LEU A 86 -5.33 -6.38 -3.96
C LEU A 86 -4.68 -6.62 -2.60
N ILE A 87 -3.65 -5.84 -2.25
CA ILE A 87 -2.93 -5.96 -0.98
C ILE A 87 -3.85 -5.70 0.21
N ILE A 88 -4.70 -4.68 0.16
CA ILE A 88 -5.69 -4.41 1.22
C ILE A 88 -6.63 -5.61 1.38
N THR A 89 -7.09 -6.20 0.28
CA THR A 89 -7.98 -7.36 0.30
C THR A 89 -7.28 -8.59 0.91
N LEU A 90 -6.03 -8.83 0.56
CA LEU A 90 -5.21 -9.90 1.15
C LEU A 90 -5.07 -9.73 2.66
N HIS A 91 -4.77 -8.54 3.15
CA HIS A 91 -4.70 -8.25 4.59
C HIS A 91 -6.04 -8.48 5.28
N LEU A 92 -7.14 -8.00 4.68
CA LEU A 92 -8.47 -8.21 5.22
C LEU A 92 -8.84 -9.70 5.31
N CYS A 93 -8.57 -10.47 4.26
CA CYS A 93 -8.80 -11.92 4.26
C CYS A 93 -7.95 -12.64 5.32
N ALA A 94 -6.70 -12.20 5.49
CA ALA A 94 -5.80 -12.72 6.50
C ALA A 94 -6.33 -12.45 7.92
N GLU A 95 -6.76 -11.22 8.21
CA GLU A 95 -7.28 -10.84 9.54
C GLU A 95 -8.62 -11.51 9.88
N LEU A 96 -9.49 -11.74 8.88
CA LEU A 96 -10.78 -12.41 9.06
C LEU A 96 -10.67 -13.94 9.20
N SER A 97 -9.58 -14.53 8.73
CA SER A 97 -9.36 -15.98 8.79
C SER A 97 -8.72 -16.34 10.12
N THR A 98 -9.48 -16.93 11.06
CA THR A 98 -8.97 -17.40 12.37
C THR A 98 -7.85 -18.46 12.27
N ALA A 99 -7.57 -18.97 11.06
CA ALA A 99 -6.50 -19.93 10.77
C ALA A 99 -5.23 -19.28 10.19
N TRP A 100 -5.27 -18.00 9.80
CA TRP A 100 -4.13 -17.28 9.25
C TRP A 100 -3.49 -16.45 10.36
N SER A 101 -2.68 -17.10 11.21
CA SER A 101 -2.05 -16.43 12.35
C SER A 101 -1.23 -15.22 11.88
N ALA A 102 -1.69 -14.06 12.34
CA ALA A 102 -1.09 -12.73 12.30
C ALA A 102 0.42 -12.71 12.01
N GLY A 103 0.77 -12.07 10.89
CA GLY A 103 2.06 -11.39 10.69
C GLY A 103 3.21 -12.20 10.10
N ARG A 104 3.16 -13.54 10.03
CA ARG A 104 4.27 -14.35 9.47
C ARG A 104 4.09 -14.75 8.00
N ASP A 105 2.89 -15.13 7.57
CA ASP A 105 2.70 -15.73 6.23
C ASP A 105 2.35 -14.73 5.11
N ALA A 106 1.94 -13.51 5.45
CA ALA A 106 1.72 -12.46 4.45
C ALA A 106 3.02 -12.02 3.75
N ASN A 107 4.17 -12.20 4.41
CA ASN A 107 5.47 -11.85 3.85
C ASN A 107 5.92 -12.84 2.76
N ASP A 108 5.54 -14.12 2.88
CA ASP A 108 5.89 -15.16 1.92
C ASP A 108 5.07 -15.04 0.62
N SER A 109 3.79 -14.67 0.70
CA SER A 109 2.97 -14.38 -0.50
C SER A 109 3.41 -13.09 -1.21
N ALA A 110 3.97 -12.14 -0.46
CA ALA A 110 4.40 -10.86 -0.99
C ALA A 110 5.78 -10.90 -1.70
N GLN A 111 6.49 -12.04 -1.69
CA GLN A 111 7.68 -12.25 -2.53
C GLN A 111 7.39 -12.01 -4.02
N TRP A 112 6.17 -12.31 -4.47
CA TRP A 112 5.75 -12.12 -5.87
C TRP A 112 5.38 -10.66 -6.19
N THR A 113 4.90 -9.89 -5.20
CA THR A 113 4.51 -8.48 -5.38
C THR A 113 5.61 -7.49 -5.01
N GLY A 114 6.71 -7.95 -4.38
CA GLY A 114 7.80 -7.11 -3.88
C GLY A 114 8.56 -6.31 -4.94
N TYR A 115 8.42 -6.67 -6.21
CA TYR A 115 8.94 -5.90 -7.33
C TYR A 115 8.15 -4.60 -7.56
N PHE A 116 6.84 -4.62 -7.30
CA PHE A 116 5.92 -3.52 -7.57
C PHE A 116 5.55 -2.72 -6.31
N VAL A 117 5.41 -3.40 -5.16
CA VAL A 117 5.00 -2.78 -3.90
C VAL A 117 6.04 -3.02 -2.80
N ALA A 118 6.12 -2.09 -1.85
CA ALA A 118 7.04 -2.19 -0.73
C ALA A 118 6.71 -3.43 0.14
N ASN A 119 7.59 -4.43 0.08
CA ASN A 119 7.42 -5.71 0.79
C ASN A 119 8.29 -5.83 2.06
N SER A 120 8.64 -4.71 2.70
CA SER A 120 9.31 -4.80 4.00
C SER A 120 8.29 -5.10 5.10
N LEU A 121 8.70 -5.80 6.17
CA LEU A 121 7.81 -6.04 7.32
C LEU A 121 7.18 -4.74 7.84
N GLY A 122 7.96 -3.67 7.94
CA GLY A 122 7.45 -2.36 8.36
C GLY A 122 6.44 -1.77 7.37
N SER A 123 6.62 -1.99 6.06
CA SER A 123 5.66 -1.58 5.02
C SER A 123 4.36 -2.36 5.11
N GLN A 124 4.43 -3.68 5.36
CA GLN A 124 3.24 -4.52 5.55
C GLN A 124 2.50 -4.14 6.84
N GLN A 125 3.22 -3.90 7.95
CA GLN A 125 2.63 -3.42 9.20
C GLN A 125 1.95 -2.06 9.05
N ALA A 126 2.54 -1.14 8.28
CA ALA A 126 1.95 0.17 8.00
C ALA A 126 0.61 0.07 7.26
N VAL A 127 0.38 -1.00 6.49
CA VAL A 127 -0.90 -1.29 5.83
C VAL A 127 -1.85 -2.05 6.76
N ALA A 128 -1.35 -3.03 7.51
CA ALA A 128 -2.15 -3.87 8.39
C ALA A 128 -2.75 -3.09 9.58
N GLN A 129 -1.96 -2.27 10.28
CA GLN A 129 -2.41 -1.60 11.50
C GLN A 129 -3.68 -0.74 11.29
N PRO A 130 -3.78 0.10 10.24
CA PRO A 130 -5.02 0.83 9.97
C PRO A 130 -6.22 -0.06 9.65
N ILE A 131 -5.99 -1.22 9.01
CA ILE A 131 -7.05 -2.19 8.70
C ILE A 131 -7.57 -2.80 10.01
N GLU A 132 -6.67 -3.31 10.85
CA GLU A 132 -7.00 -3.88 12.15
C GLU A 132 -7.79 -2.87 13.02
N GLN A 133 -7.33 -1.63 13.11
CA GLN A 133 -8.04 -0.58 13.85
C GLN A 133 -9.45 -0.30 13.31
N LYS A 134 -9.63 -0.34 11.98
CA LYS A 134 -10.96 -0.22 11.34
C LYS A 134 -11.86 -1.41 11.66
N ILE A 135 -11.33 -2.63 11.69
CA ILE A 135 -12.09 -3.82 12.06
C ILE A 135 -12.53 -3.74 13.53
N LEU A 136 -11.63 -3.35 14.43
CA LEU A 136 -11.92 -3.22 15.86
C LEU A 136 -12.96 -2.14 16.16
N SER A 137 -12.83 -0.96 15.53
CA SER A 137 -13.79 0.14 15.68
C SER A 137 -15.17 -0.23 15.13
N TYR A 138 -15.24 -0.79 13.92
CA TYR A 138 -16.49 -1.30 13.36
C TYR A 138 -17.14 -2.37 14.25
N GLY A 139 -16.34 -3.29 14.79
CA GLY A 139 -16.84 -4.30 15.73
C GLY A 139 -17.34 -3.73 17.07
N ALA A 140 -16.83 -2.59 17.52
CA ALA A 140 -17.36 -1.88 18.68
C ALA A 140 -18.70 -1.22 18.36
N GLU A 141 -18.79 -0.50 17.24
CA GLU A 141 -20.02 0.14 16.76
C GLU A 141 -21.16 -0.87 16.57
N GLN A 142 -20.89 -2.02 15.95
CA GLN A 142 -21.89 -3.07 15.74
C GLN A 142 -22.38 -3.69 17.06
N ARG A 143 -21.51 -3.86 18.06
CA ARG A 143 -21.91 -4.36 19.37
C ARG A 143 -22.81 -3.37 20.10
N GLU A 144 -22.49 -2.08 20.02
CA GLU A 144 -23.33 -1.02 20.60
C GLU A 144 -24.71 -0.98 19.94
N GLN A 145 -24.76 -1.03 18.60
CA GLN A 145 -26.01 -1.10 17.84
C GLN A 145 -26.85 -2.35 18.21
N ALA A 146 -26.21 -3.51 18.36
CA ALA A 146 -26.89 -4.75 18.74
C ALA A 146 -27.48 -4.68 20.16
N VAL A 147 -26.77 -4.07 21.12
CA VAL A 147 -27.28 -3.85 22.48
C VAL A 147 -28.47 -2.89 22.44
N ALA A 148 -28.37 -1.77 21.73
CA ALA A 148 -29.45 -0.80 21.58
C ALA A 148 -30.70 -1.44 20.94
N HIS A 149 -30.51 -2.28 19.92
CA HIS A 149 -31.61 -3.02 19.28
C HIS A 149 -32.27 -4.03 20.22
N ARG A 150 -31.47 -4.76 21.02
CA ARG A 150 -31.98 -5.71 22.04
C ARG A 150 -32.77 -5.00 23.14
N SER A 151 -32.38 -3.79 23.53
CA SER A 151 -33.13 -2.99 24.53
C SER A 151 -34.49 -2.50 24.03
N GLN A 152 -34.70 -2.43 22.71
CA GLN A 152 -35.95 -1.97 22.09
C GLN A 152 -36.90 -3.11 21.71
N THR A 153 -36.43 -4.36 21.68
CA THR A 153 -37.26 -5.53 21.36
C THR A 153 -37.82 -6.14 22.66
N PRO A 154 -39.16 -6.24 22.83
CA PRO A 154 -39.72 -6.90 24.00
C PRO A 154 -39.35 -8.38 23.99
N VAL A 155 -38.73 -8.85 25.07
CA VAL A 155 -38.42 -10.28 25.27
C VAL A 155 -39.76 -11.01 25.37
N LYS A 156 -40.09 -11.81 24.36
CA LYS A 156 -41.30 -12.64 24.37
C LYS A 156 -41.13 -13.68 25.49
N PRO A 157 -41.98 -13.71 26.53
CA PRO A 157 -41.81 -14.66 27.62
C PRO A 157 -41.91 -16.07 27.05
N ILE A 158 -40.96 -16.92 27.43
CA ILE A 158 -41.00 -18.36 27.14
C ILE A 158 -42.18 -18.93 27.92
N SER A 159 -43.29 -19.17 27.23
CA SER A 159 -44.40 -19.95 27.79
C SER A 159 -43.94 -21.41 27.85
N LEU A 160 -43.54 -21.84 29.05
CA LEU A 160 -43.38 -23.26 29.39
C LEU A 160 -44.78 -23.89 29.36
N ILE A 161 -45.02 -24.75 28.38
CA ILE A 161 -46.13 -25.72 28.35
C ILE A 161 -45.57 -27.06 28.79
#